data_AF-A0A946UD90-F1
#
_entry.id   AF-A0A946UD90-F1
#
_cell.length_a   1.000
_cell.length_b   1.000
_cell.length_c   1.000
_cell.angle_alpha   90.00
_cell.angle_beta   90.00
_cell.angle_gamma   90.00
#
_symmetry.space_group_name_H-M   'P 1'
#
loop_
_entity.id
_entity.type
_entity.pdbx_description
1 polymer ?
#
loop_
_entity_poly.entity_id
_entity_poly.type
_entity_poly.pdbx_seq_one_letter_code
_entity_poly.pdbx_strand_id
1 'polypeptide(L)'
;IDGWLDEIYPAVTHEYYHAVNYPDDGAAPTLLDVLVAEGSADSFTARIYPDFVPQWTTALSRSEQATVWPLMKAELHSTDPATVDRLLFGDGDTVPRQAGYTIGFEIVQSWLKRHPGLPPSEWARFSPQAILDGSGYDPSRSATGGDQTL
;
A
#
# COMPACT_ATOMS: atom_id res chain seq x y z
N ILE A 1 -23.57 -18.53 2.14
CA ILE A 1 -22.69 -17.41 2.53
C ILE A 1 -23.24 -16.24 1.76
N ASP A 2 -23.89 -15.29 2.41
CA ASP A 2 -24.43 -14.11 1.75
C ASP A 2 -23.33 -13.03 1.75
N GLY A 3 -23.21 -12.24 0.68
CA GLY A 3 -22.20 -11.17 0.56
C GLY A 3 -20.80 -11.59 0.07
N TRP A 4 -20.51 -12.89 -0.08
CA TRP A 4 -19.18 -13.35 -0.54
C TRP A 4 -18.81 -12.84 -1.94
N LEU A 5 -19.79 -12.59 -2.80
CA LEU A 5 -19.55 -12.00 -4.13
C LEU A 5 -19.05 -10.56 -4.04
N ASP A 6 -19.48 -9.83 -3.02
CA ASP A 6 -19.09 -8.42 -2.81
C ASP A 6 -17.63 -8.32 -2.35
N GLU A 7 -17.07 -9.41 -1.79
CA GLU A 7 -15.65 -9.51 -1.42
C GLU A 7 -14.81 -10.14 -2.55
N ILE A 8 -15.35 -11.12 -3.29
CA ILE A 8 -14.56 -11.83 -4.31
C ILE A 8 -14.24 -10.96 -5.52
N TYR A 9 -15.14 -10.08 -5.95
CA TYR A 9 -14.87 -9.22 -7.11
C TYR A 9 -13.74 -8.21 -6.85
N PRO A 10 -13.72 -7.49 -5.70
CA PRO A 10 -12.56 -6.70 -5.32
C PRO A 10 -11.29 -7.53 -5.18
N ALA A 11 -11.34 -8.71 -4.56
CA ALA A 11 -10.17 -9.58 -4.42
C ALA A 11 -9.60 -10.02 -5.78
N VAL A 12 -10.46 -10.46 -6.71
CA VAL A 12 -10.05 -10.80 -8.08
C VAL A 12 -9.43 -9.61 -8.80
N THR A 13 -9.93 -8.39 -8.54
CA THR A 13 -9.40 -7.16 -9.14
C THR A 13 -8.03 -6.80 -8.60
N HIS A 14 -7.82 -6.98 -7.29
CA HIS A 14 -6.52 -6.85 -6.64
C HIS A 14 -5.51 -7.84 -7.25
N GLU A 15 -5.85 -9.13 -7.29
CA GLU A 15 -4.95 -10.17 -7.82
C GLU A 15 -4.69 -10.04 -9.33
N TYR A 16 -5.70 -9.57 -10.08
CA TYR A 16 -5.53 -9.24 -11.50
C TYR A 16 -4.47 -8.16 -11.70
N TYR A 17 -4.41 -7.16 -10.81
CA TYR A 17 -3.41 -6.10 -10.90
C TYR A 17 -1.99 -6.67 -10.78
N HIS A 18 -1.74 -7.55 -9.80
CA HIS A 18 -0.45 -8.23 -9.63
C HIS A 18 -0.09 -9.04 -10.86
N ALA A 19 -1.00 -9.87 -11.36
CA ALA A 19 -0.77 -10.74 -12.52
C ALA A 19 -0.35 -9.98 -13.80
N VAL A 20 -0.78 -8.72 -13.95
CA VAL A 20 -0.47 -7.89 -15.11
C VAL A 20 0.77 -7.01 -14.90
N ASN A 21 1.00 -6.54 -13.68
CA ASN A 21 1.93 -5.43 -13.42
C ASN A 21 3.12 -5.79 -12.54
N TYR A 22 3.15 -6.99 -11.96
CA TYR A 22 4.23 -7.44 -11.08
C TYR A 22 5.01 -8.59 -11.74
N PRO A 23 5.97 -8.29 -12.64
CA PRO A 23 6.75 -9.32 -13.32
C PRO A 23 7.66 -10.05 -12.32
N ASP A 24 7.57 -11.37 -12.28
CA ASP A 24 8.51 -12.23 -11.57
C ASP A 24 9.81 -12.35 -12.37
N ASP A 25 10.86 -11.67 -11.92
CA ASP A 25 12.21 -11.76 -12.47
C ASP A 25 13.07 -12.81 -11.77
N GLY A 26 12.50 -13.57 -10.82
CA GLY A 26 13.16 -14.58 -10.01
C GLY A 26 13.96 -14.02 -8.83
N ALA A 27 13.98 -12.70 -8.61
CA ALA A 27 14.59 -12.08 -7.43
C ALA A 27 13.60 -12.02 -6.26
N ALA A 28 14.13 -12.14 -5.04
CA ALA A 28 13.33 -11.90 -3.84
C ALA A 28 13.00 -10.40 -3.75
N PRO A 29 11.72 -10.01 -3.62
CA PRO A 29 11.34 -8.61 -3.54
C PRO A 29 11.80 -7.99 -2.23
N THR A 30 12.14 -6.70 -2.25
CA THR A 30 12.38 -5.97 -1.00
C THR A 30 11.07 -5.65 -0.30
N LEU A 31 11.14 -5.24 0.98
CA LEU A 31 9.98 -4.70 1.68
C LEU A 31 9.29 -3.58 0.88
N LEU A 32 10.06 -2.62 0.34
CA LEU A 32 9.51 -1.52 -0.45
C LEU A 32 8.78 -2.01 -1.71
N ASP A 33 9.33 -3.01 -2.40
CA ASP A 33 8.68 -3.60 -3.57
C ASP A 33 7.31 -4.15 -3.20
N VAL A 34 7.22 -4.91 -2.11
CA VAL A 34 5.96 -5.49 -1.61
C VAL A 34 4.98 -4.41 -1.16
N LEU A 35 5.42 -3.41 -0.38
CA LEU A 35 4.55 -2.31 0.08
C LEU A 35 3.90 -1.57 -1.10
N VAL A 36 4.68 -1.28 -2.14
CA VAL A 36 4.17 -0.58 -3.31
C VAL A 36 3.31 -1.49 -4.19
N ALA A 37 3.64 -2.77 -4.31
CA ALA A 37 2.82 -3.73 -5.05
C ALA A 37 1.42 -3.85 -4.44
N GLU A 38 1.34 -4.15 -3.14
CA GLU A 38 0.08 -4.29 -2.41
C GLU A 38 -0.72 -2.98 -2.42
N GLY A 39 -0.06 -1.85 -2.13
CA GLY A 39 -0.69 -0.54 -2.19
C GLY A 39 -1.24 -0.20 -3.58
N SER A 40 -0.55 -0.60 -4.64
CA SER A 40 -0.99 -0.35 -6.03
C SER A 40 -2.18 -1.21 -6.41
N ALA A 41 -2.20 -2.48 -6.01
CA ALA A 41 -3.32 -3.38 -6.23
C ALA A 41 -4.58 -2.92 -5.48
N ASP A 42 -4.43 -2.48 -4.23
CA ASP A 42 -5.53 -1.91 -3.45
C ASP A 42 -6.01 -0.56 -4.03
N SER A 43 -5.10 0.33 -4.43
CA SER A 43 -5.45 1.60 -5.09
C SER A 43 -6.17 1.39 -6.43
N PHE A 44 -5.75 0.38 -7.21
CA PHE A 44 -6.44 0.00 -8.44
C PHE A 44 -7.85 -0.51 -8.16
N THR A 45 -7.99 -1.37 -7.15
CA THR A 45 -9.28 -1.91 -6.70
C THR A 45 -10.21 -0.81 -6.23
N ALA A 46 -9.72 0.13 -5.41
CA ALA A 46 -10.49 1.29 -4.93
C ALA A 46 -10.97 2.21 -6.07
N ARG A 47 -10.25 2.26 -7.21
CA ARG A 47 -10.70 3.00 -8.39
C ARG A 47 -11.89 2.35 -9.10
N ILE A 48 -12.01 1.02 -9.02
CA ILE A 48 -13.09 0.26 -9.66
C ILE A 48 -14.29 0.10 -8.70
N TYR A 49 -14.01 -0.10 -7.41
CA TYR A 49 -14.97 -0.29 -6.34
C TYR A 49 -14.80 0.81 -5.27
N PRO A 50 -15.23 2.05 -5.53
CA PRO A 50 -15.02 3.17 -4.60
C PRO A 50 -15.74 3.01 -3.25
N ASP A 51 -16.80 2.21 -3.21
CA ASP A 51 -17.55 1.91 -1.99
C ASP A 51 -16.95 0.74 -1.18
N PHE A 52 -15.93 0.05 -1.72
CA PHE A 52 -15.23 -1.03 -1.04
C PHE A 52 -13.99 -0.49 -0.34
N VAL A 53 -14.01 -0.49 0.99
CA VAL A 53 -12.88 -0.10 1.83
C VAL A 53 -12.38 -1.33 2.58
N PRO A 54 -11.29 -1.98 2.11
CA PRO A 54 -10.76 -3.14 2.81
C PRO A 54 -10.24 -2.75 4.20
N GLN A 55 -10.54 -3.57 5.21
CA GLN A 55 -10.14 -3.30 6.61
C GLN A 55 -8.63 -3.07 6.81
N TRP A 56 -7.79 -3.66 5.96
CA TRP A 56 -6.33 -3.53 6.01
C TRP A 56 -5.83 -2.19 5.48
N THR A 57 -6.64 -1.45 4.73
CA THR A 57 -6.29 -0.09 4.26
C THR A 57 -6.48 0.97 5.34
N THR A 58 -7.23 0.64 6.40
CA THR A 58 -7.53 1.53 7.53
C THR A 58 -7.18 0.91 8.88
N ALA A 59 -6.32 -0.13 8.91
CA ALA A 59 -6.04 -0.88 10.13
C ALA A 59 -5.22 -0.08 11.14
N LEU A 60 -4.39 0.86 10.68
CA LEU A 60 -3.57 1.71 11.53
C LEU A 60 -4.04 3.16 11.51
N SER A 61 -4.21 3.74 12.69
CA SER A 61 -4.28 5.18 12.88
C SER A 61 -2.99 5.87 12.43
N ARG A 62 -3.08 7.17 12.17
CA ARG A 62 -1.91 7.96 11.76
C ARG A 62 -0.78 7.98 12.80
N SER A 63 -1.12 7.90 14.10
CA SER A 63 -0.15 7.78 15.18
C SER A 63 0.53 6.40 15.22
N GLU A 64 -0.19 5.33 14.91
CA GLU A 64 0.40 3.98 14.79
C GLU A 64 1.31 3.90 13.57
N GLN A 65 0.89 4.47 12.44
CA GLN A 65 1.75 4.63 11.26
C GLN A 65 3.03 5.41 11.61
N ALA A 66 2.92 6.52 12.35
CA ALA A 66 4.08 7.31 12.77
C ALA A 66 5.03 6.55 13.71
N THR A 67 4.50 5.64 14.52
CA THR A 67 5.28 4.78 15.42
C THR A 67 6.05 3.71 14.65
N VAL A 68 5.40 3.03 13.70
CA VAL A 68 5.99 1.89 12.99
C VAL A 68 6.82 2.28 11.77
N TRP A 69 6.51 3.41 11.12
CA TRP A 69 7.19 3.84 9.90
C TRP A 69 8.72 3.94 10.03
N PRO A 70 9.32 4.46 11.12
CA PRO A 70 10.78 4.46 11.27
C PRO A 70 11.40 3.06 11.23
N LEU A 71 10.72 2.05 11.78
CA LEU A 71 11.18 0.65 11.74
C LEU A 71 11.15 0.10 10.31
N MET A 72 10.04 0.30 9.60
CA MET A 72 9.93 -0.10 8.19
C MET A 72 10.91 0.64 7.30
N LYS A 73 11.11 1.94 7.54
CA LYS A 73 11.99 2.79 6.74
C LYS A 73 13.44 2.31 6.77
N ALA A 74 13.88 1.77 7.91
CA ALA A 74 15.22 1.18 8.06
C ALA A 74 15.38 -0.12 7.25
N GLU A 75 14.28 -0.81 6.95
CA GLU A 75 14.24 -2.15 6.34
C GLU A 75 13.68 -2.15 4.91
N LEU A 76 13.46 -0.99 4.27
CA LEU A 76 12.84 -0.88 2.94
C LEU A 76 13.53 -1.72 1.85
N HIS A 77 14.85 -1.92 1.98
CA HIS A 77 15.65 -2.67 1.03
C HIS A 77 15.97 -4.10 1.51
N SER A 78 15.39 -4.53 2.65
CA SER A 78 15.53 -5.89 3.13
C SER A 78 14.76 -6.85 2.21
N THR A 79 15.43 -7.93 1.80
CA THR A 79 14.84 -9.07 1.08
C THR A 79 14.73 -10.29 1.98
N ASP A 80 14.97 -10.15 3.29
CA ASP A 80 14.83 -11.26 4.24
C ASP A 80 13.33 -11.58 4.44
N PRO A 81 12.86 -12.80 4.10
CA PRO A 81 11.43 -13.11 4.14
C PRO A 81 10.81 -12.93 5.52
N ALA A 82 11.52 -13.27 6.59
CA ALA A 82 11.01 -13.11 7.95
C ALA A 82 10.83 -11.63 8.31
N THR A 83 11.75 -10.77 7.88
CA THR A 83 11.66 -9.32 8.07
C THR A 83 10.51 -8.72 7.26
N VAL A 84 10.40 -9.10 5.98
CA VAL A 84 9.32 -8.65 5.09
C VAL A 84 7.96 -9.08 5.64
N ASP A 85 7.76 -10.35 5.96
CA ASP A 85 6.50 -10.88 6.48
C ASP A 85 6.11 -10.19 7.79
N ARG A 86 7.06 -10.03 8.71
CA ARG A 86 6.82 -9.39 10.01
C ARG A 86 6.32 -7.95 9.83
N LEU A 87 6.95 -7.19 8.93
CA LEU A 87 6.60 -5.79 8.70
C LEU A 87 5.31 -5.67 7.87
N LEU A 88 5.05 -6.60 6.95
CA LEU A 88 3.85 -6.61 6.13
C LEU A 88 2.60 -6.97 6.95
N PHE A 89 2.64 -8.10 7.64
CA PHE A 89 1.48 -8.67 8.35
C PHE A 89 1.36 -8.18 9.80
N GLY A 90 2.46 -7.73 10.40
CA GLY A 90 2.58 -7.44 11.82
C GLY A 90 3.01 -8.64 12.65
N ASP A 91 3.56 -8.37 13.83
CA ASP A 91 3.93 -9.39 14.84
C ASP A 91 2.96 -9.44 16.02
N GLY A 92 1.97 -8.54 16.05
CA GLY A 92 0.98 -8.47 17.14
C GLY A 92 1.54 -7.86 18.43
N ASP A 93 2.76 -7.32 18.40
CA ASP A 93 3.40 -6.64 19.52
C ASP A 93 3.92 -5.27 19.06
N THR A 94 5.13 -5.21 18.51
CA THR A 94 5.77 -3.94 18.10
C THR A 94 5.33 -3.45 16.73
N VAL A 95 4.86 -4.36 15.87
CA VAL A 95 4.32 -4.05 14.55
C VAL A 95 2.83 -4.41 14.56
N PRO A 96 1.94 -3.40 14.48
CA PRO A 96 0.51 -3.64 14.41
C PRO A 96 0.13 -4.55 13.24
N ARG A 97 -0.97 -5.29 13.41
CA ARG A 97 -1.50 -6.16 12.36
C ARG A 97 -1.79 -5.35 11.09
N GLN A 98 -1.39 -5.89 9.93
CA GLN A 98 -1.58 -5.27 8.61
C GLN A 98 -0.87 -3.92 8.41
N ALA A 99 0.19 -3.64 9.19
CA ALA A 99 0.93 -2.39 9.09
C ALA A 99 1.44 -2.11 7.68
N GLY A 100 2.03 -3.10 7.01
CA GLY A 100 2.57 -2.90 5.67
C GLY A 100 1.48 -2.65 4.64
N TYR A 101 0.34 -3.33 4.72
CA TYR A 101 -0.81 -3.08 3.85
C TYR A 101 -1.33 -1.64 3.99
N THR A 102 -1.59 -1.19 5.23
CA THR A 102 -2.07 0.19 5.46
C THR A 102 -1.07 1.22 4.94
N ILE A 103 0.22 1.04 5.25
CA ILE A 103 1.26 2.00 4.87
C ILE A 103 1.52 2.00 3.36
N GLY A 104 1.56 0.82 2.73
CA GLY A 104 1.68 0.69 1.28
C GLY A 104 0.55 1.39 0.54
N PHE A 105 -0.69 1.17 0.97
CA PHE A 105 -1.86 1.88 0.44
C PHE A 105 -1.75 3.40 0.58
N GLU A 106 -1.39 3.91 1.75
CA GLU A 106 -1.24 5.36 1.98
C GLU A 106 -0.11 6.00 1.15
N ILE A 107 1.02 5.29 0.96
CA ILE A 107 2.12 5.73 0.09
C ILE A 107 1.61 5.89 -1.34
N VAL A 108 0.96 4.85 -1.88
CA VAL A 108 0.48 4.87 -3.26
C VAL A 108 -0.64 5.88 -3.44
N GLN A 109 -1.64 5.92 -2.57
CA GLN A 109 -2.71 6.92 -2.62
C GLN A 109 -2.18 8.35 -2.55
N SER A 110 -1.18 8.62 -1.70
CA SER A 110 -0.54 9.94 -1.61
C SER A 110 0.20 10.32 -2.89
N TRP A 111 0.84 9.35 -3.54
CA TRP A 111 1.46 9.52 -4.85
C TRP A 111 0.41 9.81 -5.93
N LEU A 112 -0.70 9.08 -5.96
CA LEU A 112 -1.78 9.23 -6.93
C LEU A 112 -2.53 10.54 -6.85
N LYS A 113 -2.74 11.07 -5.65
CA LYS A 113 -3.33 12.41 -5.44
C LYS A 113 -2.52 13.51 -6.14
N ARG A 114 -1.22 13.31 -6.35
CA ARG A 114 -0.33 14.23 -7.08
C ARG A 114 -0.22 13.91 -8.59
N HIS A 115 -0.88 12.85 -9.04
CA HIS A 115 -0.92 12.42 -10.45
C HIS A 115 -2.37 12.06 -10.89
N PRO A 116 -3.37 12.96 -10.73
CA PRO A 116 -4.80 12.64 -10.84
C PRO A 116 -5.28 12.19 -12.24
N GLY A 117 -4.43 12.26 -13.27
CA GLY A 117 -4.74 11.83 -14.63
C GLY A 117 -4.03 10.56 -15.09
N LEU A 118 -3.17 9.97 -14.25
CA LEU A 118 -2.34 8.85 -14.65
C LEU A 118 -3.17 7.55 -14.69
N PRO A 119 -3.21 6.83 -15.83
CA PRO A 119 -3.90 5.55 -15.89
C PRO A 119 -3.09 4.46 -15.15
N PRO A 120 -3.76 3.40 -14.63
CA PRO A 120 -3.08 2.32 -13.92
C PRO A 120 -1.92 1.67 -14.68
N SER A 121 -2.05 1.51 -16.00
CA SER A 121 -1.01 0.94 -16.85
C SER A 121 0.25 1.80 -16.97
N GLU A 122 0.15 3.10 -16.68
CA GLU A 122 1.30 4.01 -16.67
C GLU A 122 1.91 4.13 -15.28
N TRP A 123 1.10 4.14 -14.21
CA TRP A 123 1.66 4.14 -12.87
C TRP A 123 2.45 2.88 -12.55
N ALA A 124 2.08 1.75 -13.14
CA ALA A 124 2.72 0.45 -12.89
C ALA A 124 4.19 0.43 -13.36
N ARG A 125 4.59 1.42 -14.17
CA ARG A 125 5.95 1.54 -14.72
C ARG A 125 6.90 2.32 -13.81
N PHE A 126 6.39 2.96 -12.76
CA PHE A 126 7.22 3.68 -11.80
C PHE A 126 7.85 2.69 -10.84
N SER A 127 9.13 2.90 -10.52
CA SER A 127 9.79 2.06 -9.51
C SER A 127 9.17 2.32 -8.13
N PRO A 128 9.22 1.34 -7.21
CA PRO A 128 8.77 1.52 -5.84
C PRO A 128 9.43 2.72 -5.14
N GLN A 129 10.72 2.95 -5.41
CA GLN A 129 11.44 4.13 -4.92
C GLN A 129 10.87 5.45 -5.47
N ALA A 130 10.56 5.52 -6.78
CA ALA A 130 9.98 6.72 -7.38
C ALA A 130 8.58 7.01 -6.84
N ILE A 131 7.79 5.97 -6.57
CA ILE A 131 6.48 6.10 -5.92
C ILE A 131 6.66 6.62 -4.49
N LEU A 132 7.55 6.05 -3.70
CA LEU A 132 7.81 6.49 -2.33
C LEU A 132 8.32 7.94 -2.27
N ASP A 133 9.38 8.29 -3.00
CA ASP A 133 9.94 9.64 -3.01
C ASP A 133 8.91 10.65 -3.52
N GLY A 134 8.25 10.25 -4.60
CA GLY A 134 7.16 10.99 -5.19
C GLY A 134 5.90 10.98 -4.36
N SER A 135 5.78 10.26 -3.21
CA SER A 135 4.57 10.17 -2.37
C SER A 135 4.51 11.28 -1.31
N GLY A 136 5.67 11.84 -0.92
CA GLY A 136 5.76 12.74 0.23
C GLY A 136 5.27 12.11 1.55
N TYR A 137 5.15 10.78 1.61
CA TYR A 137 4.60 10.06 2.74
C TYR A 137 5.47 10.26 3.98
N ASP A 138 4.87 10.89 4.98
CA ASP A 138 5.47 11.15 6.28
C ASP A 138 4.33 11.20 7.32
N PRO A 139 4.04 10.08 8.01
CA PRO A 139 2.94 10.02 8.97
C PRO A 139 3.17 10.91 10.19
N SER A 140 4.41 11.39 10.42
CA SER A 140 4.78 12.28 11.54
C SER A 140 4.42 13.75 11.30
N ARG A 141 4.33 14.20 10.04
CA ARG A 141 3.93 15.58 9.72
C ARG A 141 2.46 15.73 10.00
N SER A 142 2.01 16.67 10.83
CA SER A 142 0.56 16.94 10.99
C SER A 142 -0.11 17.16 9.63
N ALA A 143 -1.38 16.76 9.50
CA ALA A 143 -2.20 17.09 8.34
C ALA A 143 -2.49 18.60 8.34
N THR A 144 -1.49 19.41 8.03
CA THR A 144 -1.61 20.85 7.88
C THR A 144 -1.68 21.18 6.40
N GLY A 145 -2.90 21.42 5.93
CA GLY A 145 -3.17 22.11 4.66
C GLY A 145 -3.74 21.20 3.57
N GLY A 146 -5.07 21.16 3.49
CA GLY A 146 -5.79 20.52 2.40
C GLY A 146 -7.27 20.41 2.73
N ASP A 147 -7.96 21.55 2.66
CA ASP A 147 -9.42 21.61 2.50
C ASP A 147 -9.91 20.57 1.50
N GLN A 148 -10.83 19.70 1.92
CA GLN A 148 -11.95 19.14 1.14
C GLN A 148 -13.02 18.71 2.17
N THR A 149 -14.28 19.12 2.21
CA THR A 149 -15.19 19.66 1.19
C THR A 149 -14.90 19.13 -0.21
N LEU A 150 -15.39 17.92 -0.48
CA LEU A 150 -16.36 17.61 -1.53
C LEU A 150 -16.94 16.22 -1.26
#